data_AF-A0A7S0NVP5-F1
#
_entry.id   AF-A0A7S0NVP5-F1
#
_cell.length_a   1.000
_cell.length_b   1.000
_cell.length_c   1.000
_cell.angle_alpha   90.00
_cell.angle_beta   90.00
_cell.angle_gamma   90.00
#
_symmetry.space_group_name_H-M   'P 1'
#
loop_
_entity.id
_entity.type
_entity.pdbx_description
1 polymer ?
#
loop_
_entity_poly.entity_id
_entity_poly.type
_entity_poly.pdbx_seq_one_letter_code
_entity_poly.pdbx_strand_id
1 'polypeptide(L)'
;AICSRGLLLIGQPNVGKTTVLRELARLLALGEKRVVVIVDKSMEVCGTGVVPHEAIGNARVLTVARPEDQDAVMIEAVENQSPDIVIVDELTNKEQCNAARTITGRGVAVVATVHGDGLA
;
A
#
# COMPACT_ATOMS: atom_id res chain seq x y z
N ALA A 1 -3.02 -14.67 -8.25
CA ALA A 1 -1.82 -13.89 -8.61
C ALA A 1 -2.23 -12.42 -8.71
N ILE A 2 -1.43 -11.49 -8.18
CA ILE A 2 -1.66 -10.05 -8.41
C ILE A 2 -1.44 -9.78 -9.89
N CYS A 3 -2.32 -9.00 -10.53
CA CYS A 3 -2.14 -8.65 -11.93
C CYS A 3 -0.87 -7.79 -12.08
N SER A 4 -0.27 -7.75 -13.26
CA SER A 4 0.98 -7.03 -13.50
C SER A 4 0.95 -5.54 -13.13
N ARG A 5 -0.23 -4.95 -12.88
CA ARG A 5 -0.41 -3.54 -12.52
C ARG A 5 -0.80 -3.28 -11.06
N GLY A 6 -1.36 -4.25 -10.33
CA GLY A 6 -1.84 -4.00 -8.96
C GLY A 6 -3.14 -4.68 -8.54
N LEU A 7 -3.72 -4.23 -7.43
CA LEU A 7 -5.00 -4.68 -6.89
C LEU A 7 -5.66 -3.52 -6.11
N LEU A 8 -6.96 -3.31 -6.31
CA LEU A 8 -7.74 -2.35 -5.54
C LEU A 8 -8.83 -3.08 -4.75
N LEU A 9 -8.82 -2.92 -3.42
CA LEU A 9 -9.84 -3.46 -2.52
C LEU A 9 -10.88 -2.37 -2.25
N ILE A 10 -12.09 -2.57 -2.77
CA ILE A 10 -13.19 -1.62 -2.63
C ILE A 10 -14.21 -2.19 -1.64
N GLY A 11 -14.70 -1.35 -0.73
CA GLY A 11 -15.79 -1.71 0.15
C GLY A 11 -16.10 -0.65 1.19
N GLN A 12 -17.26 -0.79 1.84
CA GLN A 12 -17.71 0.11 2.91
C GLN A 12 -16.71 0.14 4.08
N PRO A 13 -16.77 1.16 4.97
CA PRO A 13 -16.00 1.16 6.20
C PRO A 13 -16.23 -0.12 7.02
N ASN A 14 -15.20 -0.58 7.76
CA ASN A 14 -15.27 -1.71 8.70
C ASN A 14 -15.60 -3.11 8.13
N VAL A 15 -15.56 -3.32 6.80
CA VAL A 15 -15.79 -4.64 6.19
C VAL A 15 -14.56 -5.57 6.17
N GLY A 16 -13.47 -5.17 6.84
CA GLY A 16 -12.24 -5.98 6.92
C GLY A 16 -11.21 -5.73 5.81
N LYS A 17 -11.31 -4.62 5.05
CA LYS A 17 -10.33 -4.25 4.01
C LYS A 17 -8.89 -4.24 4.54
N THR A 18 -8.66 -3.59 5.68
CA THR A 18 -7.33 -3.50 6.31
C THR A 18 -6.80 -4.85 6.75
N THR A 19 -7.67 -5.75 7.24
CA THR A 19 -7.30 -7.13 7.59
C THR A 19 -6.80 -7.90 6.37
N VAL A 20 -7.53 -7.81 5.26
CA VAL A 20 -7.13 -8.45 3.99
C VAL A 20 -5.85 -7.81 3.46
N LEU A 21 -5.73 -6.48 3.52
CA LEU A 21 -4.56 -5.76 3.06
C LEU A 21 -3.28 -6.17 3.82
N ARG A 22 -3.37 -6.28 5.15
CA ARG A 22 -2.26 -6.70 6.01
C ARG A 22 -1.80 -8.12 5.67
N GLU A 23 -2.74 -9.05 5.49
CA GLU A 23 -2.40 -10.42 5.13
C GLU A 23 -1.81 -10.51 3.72
N LEU A 24 -2.33 -9.74 2.76
CA LEU A 24 -1.72 -9.61 1.44
C LEU A 24 -0.28 -9.07 1.53
N ALA A 25 -0.04 -8.05 2.33
CA ALA A 25 1.30 -7.51 2.54
C ALA A 25 2.28 -8.59 3.03
N ARG A 26 1.86 -9.35 4.05
CA ARG A 26 2.63 -10.48 4.59
C ARG A 26 2.93 -11.53 3.53
N LEU A 27 1.91 -12.01 2.82
CA LEU A 27 2.06 -13.06 1.80
C LEU A 27 2.95 -12.61 0.64
N LEU A 28 2.87 -11.34 0.24
CA LEU A 28 3.70 -10.79 -0.83
C LEU A 28 5.15 -10.59 -0.41
N ALA A 29 5.38 -10.15 0.82
CA ALA A 29 6.72 -9.90 1.36
C ALA A 29 7.45 -11.19 1.76
N LEU A 30 6.71 -12.26 2.07
CA LEU A 30 7.27 -13.60 2.27
C LEU A 30 7.50 -14.36 0.96
N GLY A 31 6.86 -13.92 -0.13
CA GLY A 31 7.09 -14.47 -1.46
C GLY A 31 8.53 -14.24 -1.92
N GLU A 32 9.10 -15.18 -2.68
CA GLU A 32 10.50 -15.09 -3.08
C GLU A 32 10.79 -13.85 -3.95
N LYS A 33 11.86 -13.13 -3.58
CA LYS A 33 12.51 -12.05 -4.35
C LYS A 33 11.64 -10.83 -4.68
N ARG A 34 10.72 -10.43 -3.78
CA ARG A 34 9.97 -9.18 -3.95
C ARG A 34 10.31 -8.15 -2.87
N VAL A 35 10.62 -6.93 -3.28
CA VAL A 35 10.69 -5.77 -2.40
C VAL A 35 9.30 -5.18 -2.28
N VAL A 36 8.69 -5.32 -1.11
CA VAL A 36 7.38 -4.77 -0.78
C VAL A 36 7.55 -3.58 0.15
N VAL A 37 6.93 -2.45 -0.20
CA VAL A 37 6.91 -1.24 0.63
C VAL A 37 5.47 -0.90 0.97
N ILE A 38 5.19 -0.67 2.25
CA ILE A 38 3.88 -0.24 2.76
C ILE A 38 3.96 1.24 3.09
N VAL A 39 3.06 2.03 2.51
CA VAL A 39 2.79 3.42 2.89
C VAL A 39 1.57 3.42 3.80
N ASP A 40 1.81 3.59 5.09
CA ASP A 40 0.79 3.46 6.14
C ASP A 40 0.54 4.81 6.83
N LYS A 41 -0.54 5.50 6.42
CA LYS A 41 -0.95 6.79 6.97
C LYS A 41 -1.67 6.65 8.31
N SER A 42 -2.56 5.65 8.42
CA SER A 42 -3.44 5.47 9.58
C SER A 42 -2.77 4.70 10.72
N MET A 43 -1.63 4.05 10.43
CA MET A 43 -0.95 3.08 11.30
C MET A 43 -1.81 1.84 11.58
N GLU A 44 -2.88 1.61 10.82
CA GLU A 44 -3.72 0.43 10.99
C GLU A 44 -3.05 -0.82 10.43
N VAL A 45 -2.22 -0.73 9.40
CA VAL A 45 -1.62 -1.90 8.75
C VAL A 45 -0.43 -2.42 9.56
N CYS A 46 0.51 -1.53 9.89
CA CYS A 46 1.80 -1.85 10.47
C CYS A 46 1.83 -1.70 12.00
N GLY A 47 0.88 -0.97 12.58
CA GLY A 47 0.87 -0.60 14.00
C GLY A 47 1.82 0.56 14.31
N THR A 48 1.89 0.93 15.60
CA THR A 48 2.61 2.12 16.08
C THR A 48 4.04 1.82 16.56
N GLY A 49 4.48 0.57 16.46
CA GLY A 49 5.82 0.15 16.88
C GLY A 49 6.91 0.69 15.96
N VAL A 50 8.08 1.01 16.53
CA VAL A 50 9.27 1.40 15.75
C VAL A 50 9.96 0.21 15.06
N VAL A 51 9.63 -1.00 15.48
CA VAL A 51 10.07 -2.25 14.86
C VAL A 51 8.90 -2.81 14.04
N PRO A 52 9.10 -3.16 12.75
CA PRO A 52 8.09 -3.82 11.94
C PRO A 52 7.53 -5.07 12.63
N HIS A 53 6.20 -5.18 12.72
CA HIS A 53 5.54 -6.33 13.32
C HIS A 53 5.52 -7.54 12.35
N GLU A 54 5.60 -8.77 12.87
CA GLU A 54 5.63 -10.00 12.04
C GLU A 54 4.43 -10.15 11.10
N ALA A 55 3.32 -9.51 11.43
CA ALA A 55 2.07 -9.51 10.65
C ALA A 55 2.20 -8.90 9.25
N ILE A 56 3.31 -8.21 8.92
CA ILE A 56 3.60 -7.70 7.57
C ILE A 56 4.78 -8.43 6.89
N GLY A 57 5.33 -9.48 7.51
CA GLY A 57 6.47 -10.23 6.98
C GLY A 57 7.71 -9.34 6.81
N ASN A 58 8.39 -9.45 5.67
CA ASN A 58 9.60 -8.67 5.36
C ASN A 58 9.32 -7.30 4.71
N ALA A 59 8.06 -6.84 4.73
CA ALA A 59 7.70 -5.58 4.09
C ALA A 59 8.41 -4.40 4.78
N ARG A 60 8.90 -3.45 3.98
CA ARG A 60 9.43 -2.19 4.47
C ARG A 60 8.27 -1.23 4.72
N VAL A 61 8.40 -0.35 5.71
CA VAL A 61 7.34 0.58 6.10
C VAL A 61 7.82 2.01 5.90
N LEU A 62 7.00 2.82 5.25
CA LEU A 62 7.11 4.27 5.22
C LEU A 62 5.88 4.86 5.91
N THR A 63 6.12 5.58 7.00
CA THR A 63 5.08 6.28 7.75
C THR A 63 4.83 7.64 7.15
N VAL A 64 3.56 8.04 7.07
CA VAL A 64 3.18 9.37 6.59
C VAL A 64 3.01 10.30 7.79
N ALA A 65 3.85 11.35 7.88
CA ALA A 65 3.82 12.27 9.02
C ALA A 65 2.53 13.11 9.09
N ARG A 66 2.02 13.53 7.92
CA ARG A 66 0.77 14.27 7.80
C ARG A 66 -0.07 13.70 6.65
N PRO A 67 -1.38 13.50 6.81
CA PRO A 67 -2.24 12.90 5.79
C PRO A 67 -2.09 13.47 4.38
N GLU A 68 -1.87 14.78 4.27
CA GLU A 68 -1.68 15.51 3.02
C GLU A 68 -0.37 15.16 2.29
N ASP A 69 0.62 14.57 2.97
CA ASP A 69 1.91 14.22 2.37
C ASP A 69 1.90 12.80 1.76
N GLN A 70 0.78 12.07 1.82
CA GLN A 70 0.73 10.66 1.43
C GLN A 70 1.14 10.43 -0.04
N ASP A 71 0.70 11.25 -0.99
CA ASP A 71 1.07 11.10 -2.40
C ASP A 71 2.57 11.37 -2.63
N ALA A 72 3.17 12.31 -1.89
CA ALA A 72 4.62 12.52 -1.93
C ALA A 72 5.39 11.32 -1.37
N VAL A 73 4.96 10.77 -0.23
CA VAL A 73 5.56 9.56 0.37
C VAL A 73 5.39 8.34 -0.55
N MET A 74 4.27 8.25 -1.28
CA MET A 74 4.07 7.20 -2.29
C MET A 74 5.11 7.29 -3.42
N ILE A 75 5.46 8.50 -3.88
CA ILE A 75 6.52 8.68 -4.88
C ILE A 75 7.90 8.39 -4.29
N GLU A 76 8.18 8.87 -3.09
CA GLU A 76 9.42 8.60 -2.35
C GLU A 76 9.68 7.10 -2.20
N ALA A 77 8.62 6.32 -1.93
CA ALA A 77 8.68 4.87 -1.84
C ALA A 77 9.33 4.25 -3.09
N VAL A 78 8.96 4.72 -4.28
CA VAL A 78 9.52 4.19 -5.52
C VAL A 78 10.95 4.68 -5.75
N GLU A 79 11.19 5.97 -5.51
CA GLU A 79 12.47 6.61 -5.81
C GLU A 79 13.60 6.11 -4.91
N ASN A 80 13.31 5.82 -3.65
CA ASN A 80 14.33 5.46 -2.66
C ASN A 80 14.43 3.97 -2.39
N GLN A 81 13.35 3.20 -2.61
CA GLN A 81 13.33 1.78 -2.23
C GLN A 81 13.41 0.81 -3.41
N SER A 82 13.19 1.29 -4.65
CA SER A 82 13.07 0.45 -5.86
C SER A 82 12.18 -0.79 -5.65
N PRO A 83 10.93 -0.63 -5.21
CA PRO A 83 10.06 -1.74 -4.86
C PRO A 83 9.48 -2.44 -6.09
N ASP A 84 9.17 -3.73 -5.94
CA ASP A 84 8.33 -4.46 -6.89
C ASP A 84 6.84 -4.14 -6.66
N ILE A 85 6.48 -3.90 -5.39
CA ILE A 85 5.10 -3.65 -4.96
C ILE A 85 5.06 -2.52 -3.94
N VAL A 86 4.19 -1.54 -4.16
CA VAL A 86 3.79 -0.54 -3.18
C VAL A 86 2.39 -0.86 -2.66
N ILE A 87 2.24 -0.97 -1.36
CA ILE A 87 0.97 -1.16 -0.67
C ILE A 87 0.60 0.17 -0.03
N VAL A 88 -0.63 0.63 -0.25
CA VAL A 88 -1.14 1.89 0.32
C VAL A 88 -2.40 1.57 1.10
N ASP A 89 -2.48 1.97 2.36
CA ASP A 89 -3.64 1.66 3.20
C ASP A 89 -4.95 2.13 2.56
N GLU A 90 -5.04 3.41 2.20
CA GLU A 90 -6.26 3.98 1.63
C GLU A 90 -5.96 5.10 0.62
N LEU A 91 -6.57 5.05 -0.57
CA LEU A 91 -6.57 6.15 -1.54
C LEU A 91 -7.86 6.96 -1.40
N THR A 92 -7.74 8.26 -1.11
CA THR A 92 -8.85 9.13 -0.73
C THR A 92 -9.05 10.33 -1.65
N ASN A 93 -8.06 10.69 -2.47
CA ASN A 93 -8.13 11.87 -3.33
C ASN A 93 -7.49 11.64 -4.71
N LYS A 94 -7.56 12.67 -5.56
CA LYS A 94 -7.12 12.61 -6.96
C LYS A 94 -5.60 12.58 -7.08
N GLU A 95 -4.92 13.27 -6.18
CA GLU A 95 -3.46 13.40 -6.12
C GLU A 95 -2.83 12.03 -5.84
N GLN A 96 -3.36 11.30 -4.85
CA GLN A 96 -2.96 9.93 -4.54
C GLN A 96 -3.28 8.96 -5.69
N CYS A 97 -4.41 9.13 -6.39
CA CYS A 97 -4.71 8.37 -7.60
C CYS A 97 -3.69 8.64 -8.72
N ASN A 98 -3.25 9.88 -8.89
CA ASN A 98 -2.23 10.26 -9.88
C ASN A 98 -0.84 9.70 -9.49
N ALA A 99 -0.50 9.70 -8.21
CA ALA A 99 0.71 9.06 -7.71
C ALA A 99 0.69 7.55 -8.00
N ALA A 100 -0.41 6.86 -7.68
CA ALA A 100 -0.58 5.44 -8.01
C ALA A 100 -0.43 5.16 -9.52
N ARG A 101 -1.02 6.01 -10.37
CA ARG A 101 -0.84 5.92 -11.84
C ARG A 101 0.61 6.11 -12.26
N THR A 102 1.33 7.04 -11.63
CA THR A 102 2.75 7.27 -11.89
C THR A 102 3.60 6.05 -11.50
N ILE A 103 3.33 5.48 -10.34
CA ILE A 103 4.01 4.28 -9.81
C ILE A 103 3.79 3.09 -10.74
N THR A 104 2.54 2.81 -11.13
CA THR A 104 2.23 1.74 -12.09
C THR A 104 2.83 1.98 -13.47
N GLY A 105 2.93 3.23 -13.92
CA GLY A 105 3.62 3.62 -15.14
C GLY A 105 5.14 3.34 -15.11
N ARG A 106 5.75 3.25 -13.92
CA ARG A 106 7.15 2.85 -13.71
C ARG A 106 7.34 1.33 -13.59
N GLY A 107 6.29 0.54 -13.80
CA GLY A 107 6.34 -0.93 -13.73
C GLY A 107 6.23 -1.53 -12.34
N VAL A 108 5.90 -0.71 -11.33
CA VAL A 108 5.70 -1.13 -9.94
C VAL A 108 4.22 -1.43 -9.70
N ALA A 109 3.90 -2.56 -9.09
CA ALA A 109 2.51 -2.89 -8.78
C ALA A 109 2.01 -2.07 -7.58
N VAL A 110 0.78 -1.55 -7.64
CA VAL A 110 0.13 -0.86 -6.51
C VAL A 110 -1.00 -1.71 -5.94
N VAL A 111 -0.97 -1.99 -4.64
CA VAL A 111 -2.08 -2.61 -3.91
C VAL A 111 -2.66 -1.58 -2.95
N ALA A 112 -3.96 -1.31 -3.02
CA ALA A 112 -4.56 -0.30 -2.15
C ALA A 112 -5.99 -0.62 -1.76
N THR A 113 -6.51 0.09 -0.75
CA THR A 113 -7.95 0.10 -0.44
C THR A 113 -8.59 1.44 -0.81
N VAL A 114 -9.90 1.41 -1.06
CA VAL A 114 -10.76 2.58 -1.26
C VAL A 114 -12.10 2.33 -0.55
N HIS A 115 -12.65 3.38 0.05
CA HIS A 115 -14.05 3.39 0.45
C HIS A 115 -14.96 3.56 -0.76
N GLY A 116 -15.81 2.56 -0.99
CA GLY A 116 -16.76 2.57 -2.10
C GLY A 116 -17.81 1.47 -1.95
N ASP A 117 -18.88 1.60 -2.72
CA ASP A 117 -20.00 0.67 -2.83
C ASP A 117 -19.89 -0.28 -4.04
N GLY A 118 -19.04 0.04 -5.03
CA GLY A 118 -18.74 -0.84 -6.16
C GLY A 118 -17.82 -0.20 -7.20
N LEU A 119 -17.57 -0.95 -8.29
CA LEU A 119 -17.02 -0.40 -9.53
C LEU A 119 -18.21 -0.03 -10.42
N ALA A 120 -18.31 1.24 -10.81
CA ALA A 120 -19.27 1.72 -11.79
C ALA A 120 -18.84 1.37 -13.23
#